data_AF-A0A1F8EDC4-F1
#
_entry.id   AF-A0A1F8EDC4-F1
#
_cell.length_a   1.000
_cell.length_b   1.000
_cell.length_c   1.000
_cell.angle_alpha   90.00
_cell.angle_beta   90.00
_cell.angle_gamma   90.00
#
_symmetry.space_group_name_H-M   'P 1'
#
loop_
_entity.id
_entity.type
_entity.pdbx_description
1 polymer ?
#
loop_
_entity_poly.entity_id
_entity_poly.type
_entity_poly.pdbx_seq_one_letter_code
_entity_poly.pdbx_strand_id
1 'polypeptide(L)'
;MNIEKSVETKDRPPINLKTHPDETMAAMIEIEGPDWIEHQKNWSSNTLSGAIAWLRGEGENDTGGSSYIVHGLGGMNRYYVDEDGSVRFSRSHASPKDIALAESLGFQE
;
A
#
# COMPACT_ATOMS: atom_id res chain seq x y z
N MET A 1 22.37 33.76 -0.95
CA MET A 1 21.36 33.40 0.07
C MET A 1 20.65 32.17 -0.44
N ASN A 2 21.04 30.98 0.03
CA ASN A 2 20.31 29.76 -0.28
C ASN A 2 19.19 29.63 0.75
N ILE A 3 17.94 29.71 0.30
CA ILE A 3 16.80 29.32 1.12
C ILE A 3 16.68 27.81 0.95
N GLU A 4 17.26 27.06 1.88
CA GLU A 4 16.94 25.65 2.06
C GLU A 4 15.45 25.57 2.43
N LYS A 5 14.63 25.16 1.47
CA LYS A 5 13.26 24.73 1.77
C LYS A 5 13.37 23.42 2.54
N SER A 6 13.46 23.52 3.86
CA SER A 6 13.13 22.42 4.75
C SER A 6 11.67 22.06 4.50
N VAL A 7 11.46 21.03 3.68
CA VAL A 7 10.15 20.39 3.55
C VAL A 7 9.89 19.81 4.93
N GLU A 8 8.97 20.42 5.69
CA GLU A 8 8.40 19.81 6.88
C GLU A 8 7.78 18.49 6.45
N THR A 9 8.53 17.39 6.60
CA THR A 9 7.96 16.06 6.68
C THR A 9 7.15 16.05 7.95
N LYS A 10 5.86 16.42 7.84
CA LYS A 10 4.86 16.10 8.86
C LYS A 10 5.11 14.65 9.26
N ASP A 11 5.23 14.39 10.57
CA ASP A 11 5.24 13.06 11.18
C ASP A 11 4.00 12.28 10.73
N ARG A 12 4.01 11.78 9.49
CA ARG A 12 3.01 10.85 9.01
C ARG A 12 3.33 9.52 9.68
N PRO A 13 2.32 8.84 10.25
CA PRO A 13 2.53 7.52 10.80
C PRO A 13 3.17 6.60 9.76
N PRO A 14 4.06 5.67 10.18
CA PRO A 14 4.61 4.67 9.28
C PRO A 14 3.49 3.93 8.53
N ILE A 15 3.67 3.76 7.22
CA ILE A 15 2.79 2.95 6.36
C ILE A 15 2.90 1.48 6.81
N ASN A 16 1.98 1.08 7.68
CA ASN A 16 1.94 -0.24 8.30
C ASN A 16 0.51 -0.66 8.67
N LEU A 17 0.03 -1.75 8.06
CA LEU A 17 -1.32 -2.30 8.26
C LEU A 17 -1.55 -2.95 9.62
N LYS A 18 -0.49 -3.27 10.39
CA LYS A 18 -0.61 -3.82 11.75
C LYS A 18 -0.69 -2.73 12.81
N THR A 19 0.10 -1.67 12.69
CA THR A 19 0.21 -0.63 13.74
C THR A 19 -0.59 0.64 13.44
N HIS A 20 -0.80 0.97 12.17
CA HIS A 20 -1.53 2.17 11.72
C HIS A 20 -2.47 1.83 10.54
N PRO A 21 -3.43 0.90 10.75
CA PRO A 21 -4.24 0.35 9.67
C PRO A 21 -5.06 1.43 8.95
N ASP A 22 -5.71 2.32 9.69
CA ASP A 22 -6.61 3.32 9.12
C ASP A 22 -5.84 4.33 8.25
N GLU A 23 -4.69 4.82 8.74
CA GLU A 23 -3.85 5.76 8.00
C GLU A 23 -3.21 5.10 6.77
N THR A 24 -2.79 3.85 6.91
CA THR A 24 -2.21 3.09 5.80
C THR A 24 -3.24 2.84 4.71
N MET A 25 -4.45 2.40 5.08
CA MET A 25 -5.55 2.21 4.14
C MET A 25 -5.97 3.51 3.48
N ALA A 26 -6.05 4.62 4.23
CA ALA A 26 -6.34 5.93 3.68
C ALA A 26 -5.30 6.35 2.64
N ALA A 27 -4.01 6.12 2.90
CA ALA A 27 -2.94 6.44 1.96
C ALA A 27 -3.01 5.59 0.68
N MET A 28 -3.34 4.29 0.78
CA MET A 28 -3.56 3.43 -0.39
C MET A 28 -4.77 3.91 -1.22
N ILE A 29 -5.87 4.27 -0.57
CA ILE A 29 -7.08 4.79 -1.24
C ILE A 29 -6.81 6.15 -1.90
N GLU A 30 -5.97 7.00 -1.30
CA GLU A 30 -5.59 8.29 -1.88
C GLU A 30 -4.87 8.12 -3.23
N ILE A 31 -4.06 7.05 -3.38
CA ILE A 31 -3.38 6.72 -4.63
C ILE A 31 -4.34 6.10 -5.65
N GLU A 32 -5.09 5.07 -5.26
CA GLU A 32 -5.91 4.30 -6.20
C GLU A 32 -7.25 4.94 -6.55
N GLY A 33 -7.73 5.85 -5.70
CA GLY A 33 -9.07 6.41 -5.75
C GLY A 33 -10.12 5.56 -5.00
N PRO A 34 -11.29 6.16 -4.71
CA PRO A 34 -12.32 5.55 -3.86
C PRO A 34 -12.92 4.27 -4.46
N ASP A 35 -12.98 4.17 -5.78
CA ASP A 35 -13.58 3.02 -6.49
C ASP A 35 -12.76 1.73 -6.32
N TRP A 36 -11.48 1.85 -5.96
CA TRP A 36 -10.60 0.71 -5.77
C TRP A 36 -11.13 -0.29 -4.73
N ILE A 37 -11.73 0.19 -3.65
CA ILE A 37 -12.31 -0.67 -2.61
C ILE A 37 -13.49 -1.50 -3.15
N GLU A 38 -14.33 -0.90 -4.01
CA GLU A 38 -15.45 -1.63 -4.62
C GLU A 38 -14.95 -2.66 -5.65
N HIS A 39 -13.92 -2.33 -6.42
CA HIS A 39 -13.32 -3.26 -7.38
C HIS A 39 -12.71 -4.48 -6.69
N GLN A 40 -12.08 -4.29 -5.53
CA GLN A 40 -11.48 -5.38 -4.76
C GLN A 40 -12.48 -6.47 -4.33
N LYS A 41 -13.76 -6.12 -4.12
CA LYS A 41 -14.80 -7.10 -3.77
C LYS A 41 -15.04 -8.14 -4.86
N ASN A 42 -14.68 -7.82 -6.10
CA ASN A 42 -14.85 -8.70 -7.25
C ASN A 42 -13.60 -9.56 -7.54
N TRP A 43 -12.51 -9.39 -6.80
CA TRP A 43 -11.29 -10.16 -6.97
C TRP A 43 -11.27 -11.37 -6.03
N SER A 44 -10.85 -12.52 -6.55
CA SER A 44 -10.72 -13.75 -5.76
C SER A 44 -9.44 -13.81 -4.91
N SER A 45 -8.44 -12.99 -5.21
CA SER A 45 -7.14 -12.93 -4.52
C SER A 45 -6.48 -11.57 -4.69
N ASN A 46 -5.35 -11.37 -3.99
CA ASN A 46 -4.53 -10.15 -4.01
C ASN A 46 -5.32 -8.88 -3.64
N THR A 47 -6.16 -9.02 -2.62
CA THR A 47 -6.99 -7.95 -2.07
C THR A 47 -6.42 -7.44 -0.74
N LEU A 48 -6.77 -6.23 -0.38
CA LEU A 48 -6.47 -5.61 0.92
C LEU A 48 -7.09 -6.41 2.06
N SER A 49 -8.31 -6.91 1.89
CA SER A 49 -8.94 -7.81 2.88
C SER A 49 -8.18 -9.12 3.02
N GLY A 50 -7.66 -9.67 1.91
CA GLY A 50 -6.79 -10.84 1.90
C GLY A 50 -5.46 -10.58 2.63
N ALA A 51 -4.83 -9.43 2.41
CA ALA A 51 -3.62 -9.03 3.12
C ALA A 51 -3.85 -8.90 4.63
N ILE A 52 -4.97 -8.29 5.04
CA ILE A 52 -5.34 -8.15 6.45
C ILE A 52 -5.60 -9.51 7.09
N ALA A 53 -6.29 -10.42 6.41
CA ALA A 53 -6.50 -11.80 6.89
C ALA A 53 -5.17 -12.57 7.00
N TRP A 54 -4.28 -12.42 6.02
CA TRP A 54 -2.95 -13.01 6.04
C TRP A 54 -2.11 -12.52 7.23
N LEU A 55 -2.10 -11.20 7.51
CA LEU A 55 -1.42 -10.62 8.67
C LEU A 55 -1.95 -11.13 10.02
N ARG A 56 -3.20 -11.63 10.05
CA ARG A 56 -3.84 -12.25 11.22
C ARG A 56 -3.65 -13.76 11.29
N GLY A 57 -3.05 -14.38 10.28
CA GLY A 57 -2.93 -15.84 10.16
C GLY A 57 -4.25 -16.54 9.81
N GLU A 58 -5.20 -15.81 9.23
CA GLU A 58 -6.56 -16.30 8.88
C GLU A 58 -6.68 -16.72 7.40
N GLY A 59 -5.66 -16.47 6.57
CA GLY A 59 -5.68 -16.73 5.12
C GLY A 59 -4.94 -18.00 4.70
N GLU A 60 -5.20 -18.46 3.47
CA GLU A 60 -4.39 -19.52 2.83
C GLU A 60 -2.96 -19.01 2.61
N ASN A 61 -1.97 -19.82 3.01
CA ASN A 61 -0.53 -19.56 2.88
C ASN A 61 -0.03 -19.64 1.42
N ASP A 62 -0.74 -19.02 0.47
CA ASP A 62 -0.34 -19.02 -0.95
C ASP A 62 0.40 -17.74 -1.36
N THR A 63 1.16 -17.17 -0.44
CA THR A 63 2.23 -16.23 -0.78
C THR A 63 3.50 -17.05 -0.88
N GLY A 64 3.84 -17.55 -2.07
CA GLY A 64 5.12 -18.23 -2.35
C GLY A 64 6.37 -17.34 -2.17
N GLY A 65 6.30 -16.31 -1.32
CA GLY A 65 7.34 -15.32 -1.03
C GLY A 65 7.08 -14.58 0.29
N SER A 66 8.03 -13.72 0.67
CA SER A 66 8.09 -13.02 1.96
C SER A 66 7.02 -11.94 2.20
N SER A 67 6.12 -11.73 1.24
CA SER A 67 5.16 -10.62 1.24
C SER A 67 3.85 -11.04 0.56
N TYR A 68 2.73 -10.49 1.03
CA TYR A 68 1.44 -10.56 0.37
C TYR A 68 1.31 -9.48 -0.70
N ILE A 69 0.83 -9.84 -1.89
CA ILE A 69 0.64 -8.90 -3.00
C ILE A 69 -0.78 -8.34 -2.95
N VAL A 70 -0.92 -7.02 -2.96
CA VAL A 70 -2.21 -6.36 -3.18
C VAL A 70 -2.21 -5.69 -4.54
N HIS A 71 -3.25 -5.95 -5.32
CA HIS A 71 -3.45 -5.32 -6.62
C HIS A 71 -3.93 -3.87 -6.49
N GLY A 72 -3.42 -3.00 -7.36
CA GLY A 72 -3.97 -1.65 -7.58
C GLY A 72 -5.17 -1.68 -8.52
N LEU A 73 -5.80 -0.53 -8.74
CA LEU A 73 -6.90 -0.37 -9.67
C LEU A 73 -6.49 -0.88 -11.07
N GLY A 74 -7.29 -1.79 -11.63
CA GLY A 74 -6.98 -2.50 -12.88
C GLY A 74 -6.33 -3.88 -12.71
N GLY A 75 -6.07 -4.34 -11.47
CA GLY A 75 -5.65 -5.72 -11.19
C GLY A 75 -4.15 -5.99 -11.33
N MET A 76 -3.32 -4.94 -11.26
CA MET A 76 -1.86 -5.05 -11.36
C MET A 76 -1.22 -5.11 -9.97
N ASN A 77 -0.12 -5.86 -9.81
CA ASN A 77 0.69 -5.87 -8.58
C ASN A 77 1.14 -4.45 -8.23
N ARG A 78 0.66 -3.94 -7.09
CA ARG A 78 0.86 -2.54 -6.71
C ARG A 78 1.48 -2.40 -5.35
N TYR A 79 1.05 -3.21 -4.39
CA TYR A 79 1.56 -3.16 -3.03
C TYR A 79 2.10 -4.52 -2.62
N TYR A 80 3.15 -4.49 -1.81
CA TYR A 80 3.72 -5.66 -1.15
C TYR A 80 3.61 -5.43 0.35
N VAL A 81 2.86 -6.30 1.03
CA VAL A 81 2.64 -6.24 2.47
C VAL A 81 3.54 -7.28 3.11
N ASP A 82 4.54 -6.83 3.87
CA ASP A 82 5.45 -7.72 4.57
C ASP A 82 4.84 -8.23 5.88
N GLU A 83 5.40 -9.29 6.47
CA GLU A 83 4.85 -9.96 7.66
C GLU A 83 4.72 -9.03 8.88
N ASP A 84 5.55 -7.99 8.99
CA ASP A 84 5.48 -6.98 10.05
C ASP A 84 4.38 -5.93 9.81
N GLY A 85 3.65 -6.03 8.70
CA GLY A 85 2.58 -5.15 8.29
C GLY A 85 3.05 -3.95 7.46
N SER A 86 4.35 -3.75 7.28
CA SER A 86 4.87 -2.66 6.43
C SER A 86 4.40 -2.85 4.98
N VAL A 87 4.12 -1.75 4.30
CA VAL A 87 3.64 -1.76 2.91
C VAL A 87 4.60 -1.03 2.00
N ARG A 88 5.07 -1.76 0.99
CA ARG A 88 5.92 -1.25 -0.09
C ARG A 88 5.11 -1.04 -1.36
N PHE A 89 5.49 -0.04 -2.14
CA PHE A 89 4.81 0.38 -3.35
C PHE A 89 5.61 0.03 -4.61
N SER A 90 4.98 -0.69 -5.53
CA SER A 90 5.59 -1.12 -6.78
C SER A 90 5.71 0.02 -7.79
N ARG A 91 6.90 0.59 -7.94
CA ARG A 91 7.20 1.55 -9.02
C ARG A 91 7.02 0.96 -10.42
N SER A 92 7.39 -0.32 -10.62
CA SER A 92 7.39 -0.97 -11.95
C SER A 92 6.03 -1.11 -12.61
N HIS A 93 4.94 -0.98 -11.85
CA HIS A 93 3.59 -1.18 -12.35
C HIS A 93 2.75 0.10 -12.26
N ALA A 94 3.32 1.22 -11.78
CA ALA A 94 2.60 2.44 -11.40
C ALA A 94 2.87 3.57 -12.41
N SER A 95 1.92 4.50 -12.52
CA SER A 95 2.14 5.70 -13.31
C SER A 95 3.13 6.64 -12.59
N PRO A 96 3.85 7.53 -13.31
CA PRO A 96 4.73 8.52 -12.67
C PRO A 96 4.03 9.40 -11.64
N LYS A 97 2.73 9.68 -11.83
CA LYS A 97 1.90 10.44 -10.89
C LYS A 97 1.71 9.68 -9.59
N ASP A 98 1.37 8.40 -9.68
CA ASP A 98 1.09 7.56 -8.51
C ASP A 98 2.36 7.28 -7.71
N ILE A 99 3.50 7.13 -8.40
CA ILE A 99 4.82 7.02 -7.76
C ILE A 99 5.12 8.25 -6.92
N ALA A 100 4.99 9.45 -7.50
CA ALA A 100 5.26 10.70 -6.77
C ALA A 100 4.31 10.89 -5.58
N LEU A 101 3.05 10.48 -5.74
CA LEU A 101 2.07 10.51 -4.65
C LEU A 101 2.43 9.51 -3.54
N ALA A 102 2.78 8.27 -3.89
CA ALA A 102 3.21 7.24 -2.94
C ALA A 102 4.45 7.68 -2.14
N GLU A 103 5.46 8.27 -2.80
CA GLU A 103 6.63 8.86 -2.13
C GLU A 103 6.22 9.95 -1.14
N SER A 104 5.31 10.85 -1.55
CA SER A 104 4.81 11.93 -0.66
C SER A 104 3.99 11.40 0.52
N LEU A 105 3.41 10.22 0.37
CA LEU A 105 2.64 9.51 1.40
C LEU A 105 3.53 8.71 2.34
N GLY A 106 4.81 8.50 2.01
CA GLY A 106 5.77 7.77 2.84
C GLY A 106 5.86 6.27 2.54
N PHE A 107 5.36 5.82 1.39
CA PHE A 107 5.58 4.45 0.94
C PHE A 107 7.06 4.23 0.59
N GLN A 108 7.55 3.04 0.95
CA GLN A 108 8.87 2.54 0.54
C GLN A 108 8.75 1.74 -0.76
N GLU A 109 9.88 1.46 -1.42
CA GLU A 109 9.96 0.59 -2.61
C GLU A 109 10.16 -0.89 -2.24
#